data_AF-A0A2V6CK65-F1
#
_entry.id   AF-A0A2V6CK65-F1
#
_cell.length_a   1.000
_cell.length_b   1.000
_cell.length_c   1.000
_cell.angle_alpha   90.00
_cell.angle_beta   90.00
_cell.angle_gamma   90.00
#
_symmetry.space_group_name_H-M   'P 1'
#
loop_
_entity.id
_entity.type
_entity.pdbx_description
1 polymer ?
#
loop_
_entity_poly.entity_id
_entity_poly.type
_entity_poly.pdbx_seq_one_letter_code
_entity_poly.pdbx_strand_id
1 'polypeptide(L)' 'MIEIRLKRNEPVEKGLRRLKKLMLREGVFLELKKRRHYEKPSVTLRRKRKAAQFEAMLKQRHADD' A
#
# COMPACT_ATOMS: atom_id res chain seq x y z
N MET A 1 11.50 9.89 1.37
CA MET A 1 10.98 10.92 0.45
C MET A 1 10.84 10.27 -0.90
N ILE A 2 9.68 10.35 -1.55
CA ILE A 2 9.46 9.70 -2.85
C ILE A 2 9.94 10.66 -3.93
N GLU A 3 11.07 10.34 -4.57
CA GLU A 3 11.63 11.12 -5.68
C GLU A 3 11.75 10.28 -6.95
N ILE A 4 11.60 10.93 -8.10
CA ILE A 4 11.89 10.34 -9.40
C ILE A 4 12.77 11.29 -10.20
N ARG A 5 13.89 10.76 -10.67
CA ARG A 5 14.79 11.47 -11.58
C ARG A 5 14.32 11.25 -13.02
N LEU A 6 13.99 12.34 -13.72
CA LEU A 6 13.64 12.32 -15.13
C LEU A 6 14.92 12.27 -15.98
N LYS A 7 14.91 11.47 -17.06
CA LYS A 7 15.99 11.49 -18.05
C LYS A 7 15.76 12.61 -19.07
N ARG A 8 16.84 13.15 -19.66
CA ARG A 8 16.79 14.31 -20.58
C ARG A 8 15.81 14.15 -21.77
N ASN A 9 15.62 12.92 -22.26
CA ASN A 9 14.73 12.62 -23.39
C ASN A 9 13.43 11.91 -22.98
N GLU A 10 13.01 12.04 -21.72
CA GLU A 10 11.79 11.38 -21.25
C GLU A 10 10.60 12.35 -21.19
N PRO A 11 9.45 11.99 -21.78
CA PRO A 11 8.24 12.80 -21.63
C PRO A 11 7.78 12.82 -20.17
N VAL A 12 7.40 14.01 -19.70
CA VAL A 12 7.00 14.28 -18.30
C VAL A 12 5.90 13.32 -17.82
N GLU A 13 4.94 12.98 -18.69
CA GLU A 13 3.86 12.04 -18.37
C GLU A 13 4.35 10.64 -17.95
N LYS A 14 5.47 10.17 -18.53
CA LYS A 14 6.04 8.86 -18.20
C LYS A 14 6.70 8.88 -16.82
N GLY A 15 7.28 10.02 -16.45
CA GLY A 15 7.74 10.30 -15.09
C GLY A 15 6.60 10.27 -14.08
N LEU A 16 5.50 10.99 -14.35
CA LEU A 16 4.32 11.04 -13.48
C LEU A 16 3.67 9.66 -13.30
N ARG A 17 3.60 8.85 -14.35
CA ARG A 17 3.09 7.47 -14.25
C ARG A 17 3.96 6.61 -13.34
N ARG A 18 5.29 6.70 -13.46
CA ARG A 18 6.21 6.00 -12.55
C ARG A 18 6.06 6.50 -11.12
N LEU A 19 5.86 7.80 -10.92
CA LEU A 19 5.67 8.40 -9.59
C LEU A 19 4.43 7.84 -8.92
N LYS A 20 3.31 7.84 -9.66
CA LYS A 20 2.07 7.26 -9.19
C LYS A 20 2.23 5.78 -8.84
N LYS A 21 2.93 5.00 -9.66
CA LYS A 21 3.18 3.57 -9.38
C LYS A 21 4.02 3.39 -8.12
N LEU A 22 5.03 4.23 -7.91
CA LEU A 22 5.89 4.19 -6.73
C LEU A 22 5.11 4.57 -5.47
N MET A 23 4.31 5.64 -5.51
CA MET A 23 3.41 6.04 -4.42
C MET A 23 2.37 4.98 -4.07
N LEU A 24 1.86 4.24 -5.07
CA LEU A 24 0.95 3.13 -4.86
C LEU A 24 1.65 1.93 -4.21
N ARG A 25 2.87 1.60 -4.65
CA ARG A 25 3.68 0.50 -4.08
C ARG A 25 4.04 0.77 -2.62
N GLU A 26 4.46 2.00 -2.32
CA GLU A 26 4.76 2.44 -0.95
C GLU A 26 3.49 2.56 -0.07
N GLY A 27 2.29 2.45 -0.67
CA GLY A 27 1.04 2.45 0.08
C GLY A 27 0.65 3.82 0.64
N VAL A 28 1.25 4.92 0.15
CA VAL A 28 1.00 6.29 0.66
C VAL A 28 -0.49 6.63 0.66
N PHE A 29 -1.21 6.28 -0.41
CA PHE A 29 -2.65 6.52 -0.49
C PHE A 29 -3.46 5.70 0.53
N LEU A 30 -3.01 4.48 0.84
CA LEU A 30 -3.65 3.64 1.85
C LEU A 30 -3.42 4.22 3.25
N GLU A 31 -2.22 4.71 3.51
CA GLU A 31 -1.88 5.37 4.76
C GLU A 31 -2.66 6.67 4.95
N LEU A 32 -2.73 7.51 3.92
CA LEU A 32 -3.54 8.73 3.94
C LEU A 32 -5.00 8.41 4.30
N LYS A 33 -5.60 7.38 3.68
CA LYS A 33 -6.96 6.94 4.01
C LYS A 33 -7.09 6.47 5.46
N LYS A 34 -6.12 5.71 5.97
CA LYS A 34 -6.10 5.24 7.37
C LYS A 34 -5.99 6.40 8.37
N ARG A 35 -5.26 7.46 8.02
CA ARG A 35 -5.02 8.63 8.88
C ARG A 35 -6.09 9.73 8.76
N ARG A 36 -7.04 9.63 7.83
CA ARG A 36 -8.10 10.63 7.62
C ARG A 36 -8.93 10.93 8.86
N HIS A 37 -9.17 9.90 9.67
CA HIS A 37 -9.96 10.00 10.90
C HIS A 37 -9.26 9.26 12.02
N TYR A 38 -9.48 9.70 13.26
CA TYR A 38 -8.98 8.98 14.42
C TYR A 38 -9.70 7.62 14.56
N GLU A 39 -8.92 6.55 14.63
CA GLU A 39 -9.39 5.21 14.89
C GLU A 39 -8.89 4.78 16.26
N LYS A 40 -9.81 4.38 17.16
CA LYS A 40 -9.43 3.93 18.51
C LYS A 40 -8.40 2.80 18.42
N PRO A 41 -7.40 2.74 19.32
CA PRO A 41 -6.33 1.74 19.25
C PRO A 41 -6.86 0.30 19.23
N SER A 42 -7.93 0.01 19.97
CA SER A 42 -8.61 -1.30 19.97
C SER A 42 -9.15 -1.69 18.59
N VAL A 43 -9.69 -0.74 17.83
CA VAL A 43 -10.25 -0.98 16.49
C VAL A 43 -9.11 -1.25 15.50
N THR A 44 -8.01 -0.49 15.59
CA THR A 44 -6.82 -0.73 14.76
C THR A 44 -6.22 -2.12 14.99
N LEU A 45 -6.14 -2.56 16.26
CA LEU A 45 -5.64 -3.87 16.66
C LEU A 45 -6.55 -5.00 16.14
N ARG A 46 -7.87 -4.82 16.27
CA ARG A 46 -8.86 -5.77 15.75
C ARG A 46 -8.75 -5.91 14.22
N ARG A 47 -8.60 -4.80 13.49
CA ARG A 47 -8.44 -4.82 12.02
C ARG A 47 -7.15 -5.55 11.62
N LYS A 48 -6.03 -5.29 12.30
CA LYS A 48 -4.75 -5.98 12.05
C LYS A 48 -4.85 -7.49 12.28
N ARG A 49 -5.46 -7.92 13.40
CA ARG A 49 -5.67 -9.35 13.70
C ARG A 49 -6.52 -10.04 12.65
N LYS A 50 -7.64 -9.43 12.24
CA LYS A 50 -8.50 -9.99 11.19
C LYS A 50 -7.77 -10.15 9.86
N ALA A 51 -6.99 -9.14 9.45
CA ALA A 51 -6.21 -9.22 8.21
C ALA A 51 -5.16 -10.35 8.26
N ALA A 52 -4.43 -10.48 9.37
CA ALA A 52 -3.44 -11.54 9.55
C ALA A 52 -4.06 -12.95 9.56
N GLN A 53 -5.22 -13.11 10.22
CA GLN A 53 -5.95 -14.38 10.21
C GLN A 53 -6.41 -14.77 8.81
N PHE A 54 -6.93 -13.82 8.05
CA PHE A 54 -7.35 -14.04 6.67
C PHE A 54 -6.16 -14.42 5.77
N GLU A 55 -5.02 -13.73 5.89
CA GLU A 55 -3.81 -14.08 5.15
C GLU A 55 -3.28 -15.48 5.51
N ALA A 56 -3.33 -15.86 6.80
CA ALA A 56 -2.93 -17.19 7.24
C ALA A 56 -3.83 -18.28 6.65
N MET A 57 -5.16 -18.07 6.66
CA MET A 57 -6.13 -18.98 6.04
C MET A 57 -5.87 -19.18 4.54
N LEU A 58 -5.61 -18.09 3.80
CA LEU A 58 -5.31 -18.18 2.38
C LEU A 58 -4.01 -18.94 2.10
N LYS A 59 -2.97 -18.70 2.90
CA LYS A 59 -1.69 -19.42 2.77
C LYS A 59 -1.85 -20.92 3.00
N GLN A 60 -2.64 -21.32 3.99
CA GLN A 60 -2.94 -22.73 4.25
C GLN A 60 -3.65 -23.35 3.05
N ARG A 61 -4.70 -22.69 2.54
CA ARG A 61 -5.43 -23.16 1.36
C ARG A 61 -4.54 -23.35 0.13
N HIS A 62 -3.65 -22.41 -0.15
CA HIS A 62 -2.73 -22.48 -1.29
C HIS A 62 -1.53 -23.42 -1.07
N ALA A 63 -1.36 -23.97 0.14
CA ALA A 63 -0.33 -24.98 0.43
C ALA A 63 -0.86 -26.41 0.26
N ASP A 64 -2.19 -26.58 0.29
CA ASP A 64 -2.86 -27.86 0.11
C ASP A 64 -3.20 -28.16 -1.38
N ASP A 65 -3.06 -27.17 -2.27
CA ASP A 65 -3.20 -27.26 -3.75
C ASP A 65 -1.83 -27.53 -4.43
#